data_AF-A0A1I7DB24-F1
#
_entry.id   AF-A0A1I7DB24-F1
#
_cell.length_a   1.000
_cell.length_b   1.000
_cell.length_c   1.000
_cell.angle_alpha   90.00
_cell.angle_beta   90.00
_cell.angle_gamma   90.00
#
_symmetry.space_group_name_H-M   'P 1'
#
loop_
_entity.id
_entity.type
_entity.pdbx_description
1 polymer ?
#
loop_
_entity_poly.entity_id
_entity_poly.type
_entity_poly.pdbx_seq_one_letter_code
_entity_poly.pdbx_strand_id
1 'polypeptide(L)'
;MSSCFERYDCIARHIKKDRAMNLLTHSNNGDSEFTFVVSRSSAQSDDKVHTVAAKKIRDLEITLTDFYLESSEMLEVDGYPAVELFYQFKNDNRVIYQRQTLILLDDAVFGKKMVSYVGTCPGEFSENHQRQYQEIIQSIKFHRAK
;
A
#
# COMPACT_ATOMS: atom_id res chain seq x y z
N MET A 1 -14.54 34.30 -0.44
CA MET A 1 -13.54 34.16 -1.51
C MET A 1 -12.18 33.97 -0.88
N SER A 2 -11.50 32.87 -1.27
CA SER A 2 -10.07 32.54 -1.12
C SER A 2 -9.43 32.65 0.27
N SER A 3 -8.58 31.75 0.74
CA SER A 3 -7.95 30.54 0.21
C SER A 3 -7.18 30.02 1.42
N CYS A 4 -7.44 28.79 1.86
CA CYS A 4 -6.77 28.17 3.00
C CYS A 4 -6.13 26.86 2.53
N PHE A 5 -5.19 26.94 1.59
CA PHE A 5 -4.47 25.78 1.05
C PHE A 5 -3.09 26.20 0.52
N GLU A 6 -2.21 26.70 1.40
CA GLU A 6 -0.88 27.14 0.94
C GLU A 6 0.23 27.09 2.00
N ARG A 7 0.13 26.26 3.05
CA ARG A 7 1.06 26.37 4.20
C ARG A 7 1.69 25.12 4.77
N TYR A 8 1.78 24.03 4.02
CA TYR A 8 2.55 22.85 4.42
C TYR A 8 3.44 22.33 3.30
N ASP A 9 4.29 23.21 2.77
CA ASP A 9 5.47 22.80 2.00
C ASP A 9 6.67 22.81 2.95
N CYS A 10 6.86 21.73 3.69
CA CYS A 10 7.99 21.55 4.58
C CYS A 10 9.16 20.93 3.82
N ILE A 11 10.10 21.78 3.38
CA ILE A 11 11.38 21.34 2.81
C ILE A 11 12.25 20.78 3.94
N ALA A 12 12.18 19.46 4.15
CA ALA A 12 13.09 18.74 5.03
C ALA A 12 14.48 18.69 4.38
N ARG A 13 15.38 19.63 4.71
CA ARG A 13 16.78 19.67 4.24
C ARG A 13 17.68 18.65 4.95
N HIS A 14 17.26 17.40 5.07
CA HIS A 14 18.11 16.26 5.43
C HIS A 14 17.65 15.04 4.62
N ILE A 15 18.60 14.25 4.11
CA ILE A 15 18.41 12.98 3.38
C ILE A 15 17.78 11.93 4.32
N LYS A 16 16.52 12.14 4.73
CA LYS A 16 15.75 11.19 5.53
C LYS A 16 14.83 10.43 4.58
N LYS A 17 14.99 9.10 4.54
CA LYS A 17 14.08 8.21 3.83
C LYS A 17 12.66 8.46 4.34
N ASP A 18 11.78 8.87 3.45
CA ASP A 18 10.37 9.07 3.75
C ASP A 18 9.76 7.73 4.18
N ARG A 19 9.28 7.67 5.43
CA ARG A 19 8.55 6.54 6.02
C ARG A 19 7.15 6.99 6.47
N ALA A 20 6.57 8.01 5.83
CA ALA A 20 5.24 8.45 6.16
C ALA A 20 4.24 7.30 6.01
N MET A 21 3.52 7.00 7.09
CA MET A 21 2.38 6.10 7.11
C MET A 21 1.11 6.93 7.23
N ASN A 22 0.23 6.87 6.23
CA ASN A 22 -1.11 7.43 6.34
C ASN A 22 -2.07 6.31 6.72
N LEU A 23 -2.63 6.35 7.94
CA LEU A 23 -3.64 5.41 8.42
C LEU A 23 -5.02 6.05 8.25
N LEU A 24 -5.89 5.43 7.47
CA LEU A 24 -7.31 5.77 7.38
C LEU A 24 -8.10 4.60 7.98
N THR A 25 -8.82 4.88 9.06
CA THR A 25 -9.71 3.90 9.71
C THR A 25 -11.14 4.27 9.37
N HIS A 26 -11.89 3.34 8.77
CA HIS A 26 -13.33 3.51 8.56
C HIS A 26 -14.07 2.51 9.45
N SER A 27 -14.79 3.01 10.45
CA SER A 27 -15.74 2.23 11.24
C SER A 27 -17.15 2.58 10.79
N ASN A 28 -17.81 1.71 10.04
CA ASN A 28 -19.25 1.84 9.84
C ASN A 28 -19.93 1.01 10.92
N ASN A 29 -20.93 1.58 11.59
CA ASN A 29 -21.66 0.93 12.69
C ASN A 29 -22.18 -0.46 12.27
N GLY A 30 -21.45 -1.53 12.58
CA GLY A 30 -21.85 -2.94 12.38
C GLY A 30 -20.95 -3.80 11.48
N ASP A 31 -20.07 -3.22 10.65
CA ASP A 31 -19.15 -3.99 9.78
C ASP A 31 -17.75 -4.09 10.40
N SER A 32 -17.01 -5.17 10.08
CA SER A 32 -15.65 -5.42 10.60
C SER A 32 -14.68 -4.28 10.25
N GLU A 33 -13.75 -4.02 11.17
CA GLU A 33 -12.80 -2.90 11.09
C GLU A 33 -11.96 -2.96 9.81
N PHE A 34 -12.02 -1.92 8.96
CA PHE A 34 -11.18 -1.78 7.78
C PHE A 34 -10.16 -0.65 8.01
N THR A 35 -8.88 -0.99 7.86
CA THR A 35 -7.80 -0.01 7.90
C THR A 35 -7.07 0.05 6.58
N PHE A 36 -6.76 1.26 6.12
CA PHE A 36 -6.00 1.50 4.90
C PHE A 36 -4.72 2.26 5.24
N VAL A 37 -3.58 1.66 4.92
CA VAL A 37 -2.25 2.21 5.20
C VAL A 37 -1.49 2.45 3.90
N VAL A 38 -1.01 3.67 3.72
CA VAL A 38 -0.05 3.99 2.65
C VAL A 38 1.33 4.11 3.24
N SER A 39 2.30 3.38 2.68
CA SER A 39 3.71 3.49 3.07
C SER A 39 4.61 3.67 1.85
N ARG A 40 5.77 4.31 2.08
CA ARG A 40 6.79 4.59 1.07
C ARG A 40 8.12 4.00 1.51
N SER A 41 8.89 3.46 0.56
CA SER A 41 10.25 3.00 0.80
C SER A 41 11.13 3.19 -0.45
N SER A 42 12.45 3.17 -0.25
CA SER A 42 13.39 3.19 -1.38
C SER A 42 13.39 1.83 -2.11
N ALA A 43 13.52 1.86 -3.43
CA ALA A 43 13.76 0.70 -4.27
C ALA A 43 15.05 0.91 -5.09
N GLN A 44 15.67 -0.17 -5.57
CA GLN A 44 16.83 -0.06 -6.47
C GLN A 44 16.36 0.38 -7.85
N SER A 45 17.23 1.05 -8.62
CA SER A 45 16.87 1.59 -9.94
C SER A 45 16.55 0.51 -10.97
N ASP A 46 17.11 -0.69 -10.83
CA ASP A 46 16.87 -1.87 -11.66
C ASP A 46 15.71 -2.75 -11.17
N ASP A 47 15.14 -2.45 -10.00
CA ASP A 47 14.02 -3.22 -9.46
C ASP A 47 12.83 -3.18 -10.42
N LYS A 48 12.24 -4.37 -10.61
CA LYS A 48 10.96 -4.55 -11.29
C LYS A 48 9.90 -4.91 -10.25
N VAL A 49 8.67 -4.49 -10.49
CA VAL A 49 7.59 -4.62 -9.51
C VAL A 49 7.34 -6.07 -9.10
N HIS A 50 7.46 -7.03 -10.03
CA HIS A 50 7.36 -8.46 -9.72
C HIS A 50 8.49 -8.97 -8.83
N THR A 51 9.72 -8.50 -9.00
CA THR A 51 10.87 -8.89 -8.18
C THR A 51 10.69 -8.40 -6.75
N VAL A 52 10.22 -7.17 -6.60
CA VAL A 52 9.92 -6.54 -5.31
C VAL A 52 8.75 -7.25 -4.63
N ALA A 53 7.69 -7.58 -5.37
CA ALA A 53 6.58 -8.36 -4.84
C ALA A 53 7.01 -9.77 -4.40
N ALA A 54 7.81 -10.48 -5.20
CA ALA A 54 8.32 -11.81 -4.85
C ALA A 54 9.24 -11.78 -3.63
N LYS A 55 10.00 -10.71 -3.43
CA LYS A 55 10.78 -10.49 -2.20
C LYS A 55 9.84 -10.23 -1.01
N LYS A 56 8.82 -9.38 -1.20
CA LYS A 56 7.85 -9.06 -0.16
C LYS A 56 7.08 -10.29 0.31
N ILE A 57 6.66 -11.17 -0.60
CA ILE A 57 6.00 -12.44 -0.25
C ILE A 57 6.93 -13.30 0.62
N ARG A 58 8.19 -13.47 0.22
CA ARG A 58 9.19 -14.21 1.02
C ARG A 58 9.40 -13.61 2.40
N ASP A 59 9.48 -12.28 2.50
CA ASP A 59 9.63 -11.61 3.79
C ASP A 59 8.37 -11.85 4.68
N LEU A 60 7.18 -11.86 4.09
CA LEU A 60 5.91 -12.16 4.79
C LEU A 60 5.84 -13.62 5.26
N GLU A 61 6.23 -14.58 4.41
CA GLU A 61 6.30 -16.01 4.75
C GLU A 61 7.21 -16.28 5.96
N ILE A 62 8.31 -15.54 6.10
CA ILE A 62 9.25 -15.69 7.21
C ILE A 62 8.73 -15.02 8.48
N THR A 63 8.03 -13.89 8.35
CA THR A 63 7.68 -13.03 9.49
C THR A 63 6.32 -13.34 10.08
N LEU A 64 5.36 -13.82 9.27
CA LEU A 64 3.97 -14.00 9.66
C LEU A 64 3.66 -15.46 9.96
N THR A 65 3.04 -15.69 11.12
CA THR A 65 2.56 -17.02 11.53
C THR A 65 1.37 -17.43 10.69
N ASP A 66 1.36 -18.68 10.21
CA ASP A 66 0.30 -19.25 9.38
C ASP A 66 -0.02 -18.37 8.15
N PHE A 67 1.02 -17.83 7.52
CA PHE A 67 0.89 -17.08 6.28
C PHE A 67 0.27 -17.92 5.17
N TYR A 68 -0.72 -17.36 4.49
CA TYR A 68 -1.33 -17.95 3.30
C TYR A 68 -1.58 -16.87 2.25
N LEU A 69 -0.96 -17.04 1.09
CA LEU A 69 -1.17 -16.18 -0.07
C LEU A 69 -2.39 -16.66 -0.85
N GLU A 70 -3.45 -15.86 -0.88
CA GLU A 70 -4.67 -16.14 -1.65
C GLU A 70 -4.45 -15.86 -3.14
N SER A 71 -3.88 -14.69 -3.46
CA SER A 71 -3.59 -14.31 -4.84
C SER A 71 -2.44 -13.31 -4.95
N SER A 72 -1.83 -13.29 -6.14
CA SER A 72 -0.80 -12.32 -6.55
C SER A 72 -1.03 -11.99 -8.01
N GLU A 73 -1.41 -10.74 -8.30
CA GLU A 73 -1.85 -10.33 -9.64
C GLU A 73 -1.11 -9.08 -10.09
N MET A 74 -0.74 -9.05 -11.38
CA MET A 74 -0.23 -7.85 -12.02
C MET A 74 -1.42 -6.95 -12.39
N LEU A 75 -1.32 -5.67 -12.06
CA LEU A 75 -2.29 -4.65 -12.45
C LEU A 75 -1.58 -3.36 -12.87
N GLU A 76 -2.37 -2.36 -13.24
CA GLU A 76 -1.90 -1.02 -13.56
C GLU A 76 -2.63 0.00 -12.69
N VAL A 77 -1.88 0.94 -12.11
CA VAL A 77 -2.43 2.05 -11.32
C VAL A 77 -1.90 3.36 -11.88
N ASP A 78 -2.81 4.17 -12.44
CA ASP A 78 -2.49 5.45 -13.07
C ASP A 78 -1.38 5.39 -14.15
N GLY A 79 -1.32 4.28 -14.90
CA GLY A 79 -0.30 4.05 -15.93
C GLY A 79 0.98 3.37 -15.42
N TYR A 80 1.10 3.09 -14.12
CA TYR A 80 2.26 2.43 -13.55
C TYR A 80 2.01 0.95 -13.32
N PRO A 81 2.98 0.07 -13.66
CA PRO A 81 2.88 -1.34 -13.37
C PRO A 81 2.89 -1.58 -11.86
N ALA A 82 1.95 -2.38 -11.40
CA ALA A 82 1.69 -2.66 -10.00
C ALA A 82 1.47 -4.16 -9.78
N VAL A 83 1.63 -4.60 -8.52
CA VAL A 83 1.27 -5.96 -8.09
C VAL A 83 0.34 -5.87 -6.91
N GLU A 84 -0.81 -6.53 -6.99
CA GLU A 84 -1.73 -6.74 -5.87
C GLU A 84 -1.42 -8.10 -5.25
N LEU A 85 -1.28 -8.12 -3.93
CA LEU A 85 -1.16 -9.31 -3.11
C LEU A 85 -2.39 -9.39 -2.23
N PHE A 86 -3.06 -10.53 -2.21
CA PHE A 86 -4.09 -10.83 -1.23
C PHE A 86 -3.65 -12.02 -0.41
N TYR A 87 -3.58 -11.85 0.91
CA TYR A 87 -3.08 -12.88 1.81
C TYR A 87 -3.75 -12.78 3.17
N GLN A 88 -3.63 -13.86 3.94
CA GLN A 88 -4.06 -13.94 5.32
C GLN A 88 -2.95 -14.49 6.21
N PHE A 89 -3.03 -14.19 7.50
CA PHE A 89 -2.13 -14.72 8.52
C PHE A 89 -2.82 -14.71 9.88
N LYS A 90 -2.26 -15.43 10.86
CA LYS A 90 -2.76 -15.38 12.24
C LYS A 90 -2.01 -14.34 13.07
N ASN A 91 -2.78 -13.56 13.82
CA ASN A 91 -2.28 -12.64 14.83
C ASN A 91 -3.18 -12.75 16.08
N ASP A 92 -2.60 -13.06 17.24
CA ASP A 92 -3.32 -13.19 18.52
C ASP A 92 -4.62 -14.02 18.42
N ASN A 93 -4.52 -15.22 17.84
CA ASN A 93 -5.65 -16.15 17.56
C ASN A 93 -6.73 -15.63 16.60
N ARG A 94 -6.53 -14.50 15.94
CA ARG A 94 -7.41 -13.98 14.90
C ARG A 94 -6.78 -14.14 13.53
N VAL A 95 -7.60 -14.46 12.54
CA VAL A 95 -7.19 -14.40 11.14
C VAL A 95 -7.27 -12.95 10.68
N ILE A 96 -6.17 -12.45 10.13
CA ILE A 96 -6.07 -11.12 9.56
C ILE A 96 -5.95 -11.26 8.05
N TYR A 97 -6.83 -10.60 7.33
CA TYR A 97 -6.77 -10.50 5.87
C TYR A 97 -6.12 -9.18 5.49
N GLN A 98 -5.16 -9.25 4.58
CA GLN A 98 -4.50 -8.09 4.02
C GLN A 98 -4.52 -8.12 2.50
N ARG A 99 -4.87 -6.97 1.92
CA ARG A 99 -4.75 -6.71 0.50
C ARG A 99 -3.76 -5.59 0.28
N GLN A 100 -2.71 -5.84 -0.49
CA GLN A 100 -1.59 -4.93 -0.64
C GLN A 100 -1.28 -4.69 -2.11
N THR A 101 -1.28 -3.43 -2.53
CA THR A 101 -0.88 -3.00 -3.87
C THR A 101 0.50 -2.36 -3.80
N LEU A 102 1.46 -2.92 -4.53
CA LEU A 102 2.83 -2.48 -4.64
C LEU A 102 3.06 -1.78 -5.97
N ILE A 103 3.60 -0.57 -5.92
CA ILE A 103 3.85 0.27 -7.11
C ILE A 103 5.27 0.78 -7.05
N LEU A 104 6.01 0.65 -8.16
CA LEU A 104 7.30 1.29 -8.32
C LEU A 104 7.13 2.58 -9.12
N LEU A 105 7.57 3.68 -8.53
CA LEU A 105 7.59 4.99 -9.14
C LEU A 105 9.03 5.46 -9.28
N ASP A 106 9.29 6.26 -10.29
CA ASP A 106 10.60 6.91 -10.42
C ASP A 106 10.74 8.00 -9.36
N ASP A 107 11.94 8.10 -8.81
CA ASP A 107 12.32 9.11 -7.82
C ASP A 107 13.59 9.81 -8.32
N ALA A 108 13.48 11.11 -8.60
CA ALA A 108 14.57 11.89 -9.16
C ALA A 108 15.83 11.93 -8.27
N VAL A 109 15.69 11.67 -6.97
CA VAL A 109 16.78 11.76 -5.99
C VAL A 109 17.37 10.38 -5.68
N PHE A 110 16.54 9.34 -5.61
CA PHE A 110 16.96 8.00 -5.17
C PHE A 110 16.83 6.90 -6.24
N GLY A 111 16.51 7.26 -7.48
CA GLY A 111 16.28 6.33 -8.59
C GLY A 111 14.83 5.85 -8.61
N LYS A 112 14.46 4.95 -7.70
CA LYS A 112 13.08 4.43 -7.58
C LYS A 112 12.57 4.48 -6.14
N LYS A 113 11.26 4.68 -6.02
CA LYS A 113 10.51 4.56 -4.77
C LYS A 113 9.42 3.50 -4.93
N MET A 114 9.26 2.70 -3.90
CA MET A 114 8.12 1.79 -3.76
C MET A 114 7.05 2.49 -2.93
N VAL A 115 5.81 2.46 -3.41
CA VAL A 115 4.63 2.84 -2.66
C VAL A 115 3.79 1.59 -2.43
N SER A 116 3.39 1.37 -1.19
CA SER A 116 2.58 0.22 -0.78
C SER A 116 1.28 0.70 -0.16
N TYR A 117 0.17 0.23 -0.71
CA TYR A 117 -1.20 0.50 -0.24
C TYR A 117 -1.76 -0.77 0.39
N VAL A 118 -1.98 -0.78 1.71
CA VAL A 118 -2.37 -1.97 2.47
C VAL A 118 -3.76 -1.76 3.07
N GLY A 119 -4.73 -2.56 2.64
CA GLY A 119 -6.02 -2.73 3.31
C GLY A 119 -5.92 -3.90 4.29
N THR A 120 -6.30 -3.70 5.55
CA THR A 120 -6.30 -4.76 6.58
C THR A 120 -7.68 -4.90 7.19
N CYS A 121 -8.17 -6.14 7.26
CA CYS A 121 -9.40 -6.53 7.95
C CYS A 121 -9.12 -7.67 8.93
N PRO A 122 -9.51 -7.56 10.21
CA PRO A 122 -9.59 -8.69 11.09
C PRO A 122 -10.86 -9.51 10.79
N GLY A 123 -10.71 -10.83 10.68
CA GLY A 123 -11.82 -11.77 10.59
C GLY A 123 -12.31 -12.08 9.18
N GLU A 124 -12.78 -11.08 8.42
CA GLU A 124 -13.31 -11.30 7.05
C GLU A 124 -12.99 -10.11 6.13
N PHE A 125 -12.62 -10.42 4.89
CA PHE A 125 -12.46 -9.46 3.81
C PHE A 125 -13.65 -9.55 2.83
N SER A 126 -14.80 -9.01 3.27
CA SER A 126 -16.08 -9.07 2.56
C SER A 126 -16.01 -8.42 1.16
N GLU A 127 -16.98 -8.73 0.30
CA GLU A 127 -17.10 -8.09 -1.03
C GLU A 127 -17.16 -6.56 -0.95
N ASN A 128 -17.73 -6.02 0.14
CA ASN A 128 -17.79 -4.58 0.36
C ASN A 128 -16.39 -3.99 0.61
N HIS A 129 -15.56 -4.66 1.42
CA HIS A 129 -14.16 -4.26 1.64
C HIS A 129 -13.31 -4.41 0.38
N GLN A 130 -13.57 -5.45 -0.43
CA GLN A 130 -12.93 -5.61 -1.74
C GLN A 130 -13.27 -4.45 -2.66
N ARG A 131 -14.57 -4.11 -2.78
CA ARG A 131 -15.02 -2.99 -3.60
C ARG A 131 -14.41 -1.68 -3.14
N GLN A 132 -14.47 -1.39 -1.83
CA GLN A 132 -13.90 -0.17 -1.25
C GLN A 132 -12.39 -0.07 -1.52
N TYR A 133 -11.65 -1.16 -1.33
CA TYR A 133 -10.21 -1.18 -1.61
C TYR A 133 -9.94 -0.87 -3.08
N GLN A 134 -10.64 -1.52 -4.01
CA GLN A 134 -10.48 -1.30 -5.44
C GLN A 134 -10.84 0.13 -5.86
N GLU A 135 -11.92 0.70 -5.33
CA GLU A 135 -12.30 2.09 -5.57
C GLU A 135 -11.21 3.06 -5.12
N ILE A 136 -10.61 2.83 -3.95
CA ILE A 136 -9.49 3.63 -3.47
C ILE A 136 -8.31 3.50 -4.44
N ILE A 137 -7.90 2.27 -4.80
CA ILE A 137 -6.75 2.05 -5.69
C ILE A 137 -6.96 2.72 -7.06
N GLN A 138 -8.15 2.59 -7.64
CA GLN A 138 -8.50 3.19 -8.93
C GLN A 138 -8.57 4.72 -8.90
N SER A 139 -8.88 5.31 -7.72
CA SER A 139 -8.91 6.75 -7.53
C SER A 139 -7.52 7.40 -7.43
N ILE A 140 -6.46 6.61 -7.23
CA ILE A 140 -5.10 7.13 -7.07
C ILE A 140 -4.64 7.81 -8.35
N LYS A 141 -4.15 9.04 -8.19
CA LYS A 141 -3.44 9.80 -9.23
C LYS A 141 -2.09 10.24 -8.70
N PHE A 142 -1.02 9.87 -9.41
CA PHE A 142 0.31 10.29 -9.02
C PHE A 142 0.58 11.70 -9.53
N HIS A 143 1.13 12.54 -8.64
CA HIS A 143 1.57 13.87 -9.04
C HIS A 143 2.73 13.74 -10.03
N ARG A 144 2.49 14.18 -11.27
CA ARG A 144 3.51 14.28 -12.31
C ARG A 144 4.10 15.69 -12.21
N ALA A 145 5.28 15.82 -11.62
CA ALA A 145 6.04 17.06 -11.72
C ALA A 145 6.33 17.30 -13.21
N LYS A 146 5.76 18.38 -13.77
CA LYS A 146 6.07 18.85 -15.13
C LYS A 146 7.45 19.50 -15.16
#